data_AF-A0A2N1Y0P1-F1
#
_entry.id   AF-A0A2N1Y0P1-F1
#
_cell.length_a   1.000
_cell.length_b   1.000
_cell.length_c   1.000
_cell.angle_alpha   90.00
_cell.angle_beta   90.00
_cell.angle_gamma   90.00
#
_symmetry.space_group_name_H-M   'P 1'
#
loop_
_entity.id
_entity.type
_entity.pdbx_description
1 polymer ?
#
loop_
_entity_poly.entity_id
_entity_poly.type
_entity_poly.pdbx_seq_one_letter_code
_entity_poly.pdbx_strand_id
1 'polypeptide(L)'
;MALDREFGLRTGWLQGAFTAFVGARPDQVWGRLCTRSAFASSFAGRLAPTEALARTGVQHSCSTKAGWATAKTDNRGHAQGALPQGANHRFFVAVHLLGDQASRVLSSADSVRFRHNVRLISDRAMTMPAQRLFTIILFAAWLAPASAQTRVSDCRDIRDDQARLACYDQIDAHGDVSASENENAATTAAPTRAASRDERSHPAIAQRHSDGSPDTLSQRWELEPEDKYGLFRIVAYKPTYALFARYSGNPNQLPSTPAPGHQVTSPLNLDSVESKFQLSFKTKALENLFGGYGDLWFGYTQQSSWQVYNSINSAPFRETNYEPEAFLTLRTNASFLGFDWRLLNLGVVHQSNGRDLPLSRSWNRVYAQFGLERGNLSLFVRPWLRINESAKTDDNPGITDFMGHGDLLAVYQHGKNEFSALTRYSGVGNRATVQLDWHFPLIGALKGYVQVFSGYGETLVDYNIHQNTIGVGVSLTQWQ
;
A
#
# COMPACT_ATOMS: atom_id res chain seq x y z
N MET A 1 4.79 -1.92 -63.61
CA MET A 1 5.69 -0.76 -63.82
C MET A 1 5.35 0.25 -62.72
N ALA A 2 6.34 0.78 -61.99
CA ALA A 2 6.16 1.72 -60.86
C ALA A 2 5.10 1.31 -59.80
N LEU A 3 5.45 0.38 -58.92
CA LEU A 3 4.67 0.06 -57.71
C LEU A 3 5.60 -0.46 -56.60
N ASP A 4 6.45 0.43 -56.05
CA ASP A 4 7.29 0.14 -54.87
C ASP A 4 7.81 1.46 -54.23
N ARG A 5 8.29 1.37 -52.98
CA ARG A 5 9.01 2.38 -52.17
C ARG A 5 8.24 3.64 -51.74
N GLU A 6 7.47 3.54 -50.64
CA GLU A 6 7.69 4.41 -49.46
C GLU A 6 7.08 3.91 -48.14
N PHE A 7 7.04 2.59 -47.90
CA PHE A 7 6.65 2.00 -46.60
C PHE A 7 7.72 1.03 -46.09
N GLY A 8 8.71 1.57 -45.36
CA GLY A 8 9.75 0.79 -44.70
C GLY A 8 10.27 1.51 -43.45
N LEU A 9 10.74 0.72 -42.46
CA LEU A 9 11.30 1.16 -41.17
C LEU A 9 10.30 1.79 -40.16
N ARG A 10 9.64 0.94 -39.33
CA ARG A 10 9.56 1.08 -37.84
C ARG A 10 8.74 0.00 -37.08
N THR A 11 8.49 -1.17 -37.65
CA THR A 11 7.73 -2.26 -37.00
C THR A 11 8.49 -3.12 -35.98
N GLY A 12 9.79 -2.87 -35.73
CA GLY A 12 10.65 -3.74 -34.90
C GLY A 12 10.58 -3.57 -33.38
N TRP A 13 9.86 -2.57 -32.85
CA TRP A 13 9.99 -2.19 -31.42
C TRP A 13 9.08 -2.96 -30.45
N LEU A 14 7.93 -3.46 -30.89
CA LEU A 14 6.94 -4.11 -30.01
C LEU A 14 7.42 -5.45 -29.42
N GLN A 15 8.31 -6.18 -30.09
CA GLN A 15 8.89 -7.43 -29.56
C GLN A 15 10.05 -7.21 -28.57
N GLY A 16 10.72 -6.06 -28.61
CA GLY A 16 11.81 -5.74 -27.70
C GLY A 16 11.33 -5.54 -26.26
N ALA A 17 10.31 -4.69 -26.07
CA ALA A 17 9.78 -4.35 -24.74
C ALA A 17 9.20 -5.56 -24.00
N PHE A 18 8.51 -6.47 -24.72
CA PHE A 18 7.90 -7.66 -24.14
C PHE A 18 8.95 -8.65 -23.60
N THR A 19 10.11 -8.74 -24.24
CA THR A 19 11.18 -9.68 -23.85
C THR A 19 11.92 -9.22 -22.59
N ALA A 20 12.05 -7.91 -22.37
CA ALA A 20 12.77 -7.34 -21.22
C ALA A 20 12.03 -7.55 -19.87
N PHE A 21 10.69 -7.58 -19.87
CA PHE A 21 9.90 -7.71 -18.64
C PHE A 21 9.65 -9.16 -18.20
N VAL A 22 9.71 -10.13 -19.14
CA VAL A 22 9.40 -11.55 -18.89
C VAL A 22 10.61 -12.36 -18.41
N GLY A 23 11.84 -11.83 -18.55
CA GLY A 23 13.08 -12.54 -18.20
C GLY A 23 13.41 -12.63 -16.70
N ALA A 24 12.73 -11.88 -15.82
CA ALA A 24 13.01 -11.86 -14.39
C ALA A 24 12.18 -12.91 -13.63
N ARG A 25 12.85 -13.76 -12.83
CA ARG A 25 12.14 -14.69 -11.93
C ARG A 25 11.55 -13.92 -10.73
N PRO A 26 10.26 -14.09 -10.38
CA PRO A 26 9.61 -13.28 -9.33
C PRO A 26 10.23 -13.40 -7.92
N ASP A 27 10.90 -14.51 -7.61
CA ASP A 27 11.53 -14.75 -6.29
C ASP A 27 12.61 -13.71 -5.93
N GLN A 28 13.30 -13.16 -6.94
CA GLN A 28 14.38 -12.20 -6.73
C GLN A 28 13.91 -10.78 -6.38
N VAL A 29 12.67 -10.42 -6.75
CA VAL A 29 12.17 -9.04 -6.65
C VAL A 29 11.79 -8.69 -5.21
N TRP A 30 11.04 -9.56 -4.54
CA TRP A 30 10.51 -9.30 -3.20
C TRP A 30 11.44 -9.78 -2.07
N GLY A 31 12.23 -10.83 -2.28
CA GLY A 31 13.09 -11.40 -1.24
C GLY A 31 14.23 -10.50 -0.74
N ARG A 32 14.59 -9.45 -1.50
CA ARG A 32 15.76 -8.60 -1.19
C ARG A 32 15.49 -7.41 -0.26
N LEU A 33 14.23 -7.15 0.10
CA LEU A 33 13.85 -6.01 0.97
C LEU A 33 13.73 -6.37 2.47
N CYS A 34 13.68 -7.65 2.83
CA CYS A 34 13.43 -8.09 4.22
C CYS A 34 14.65 -8.58 5.01
N THR A 35 15.88 -8.48 4.48
CA THR A 35 17.10 -8.96 5.18
C THR A 35 18.28 -7.99 5.09
N ARG A 36 18.24 -6.90 5.88
CA ARG A 36 19.44 -6.08 6.17
C ARG A 36 19.39 -5.27 7.48
N SER A 37 18.96 -5.91 8.57
CA SER A 37 19.03 -5.39 9.94
C SER A 37 20.03 -6.19 10.79
N ALA A 38 21.33 -6.04 10.50
CA ALA A 38 22.42 -6.61 11.29
C ALA A 38 23.57 -5.57 11.37
N PHE A 39 24.25 -5.50 12.51
CA PHE A 39 25.21 -4.45 12.84
C PHE A 39 26.48 -4.48 11.97
N ALA A 40 27.09 -3.30 11.80
CA ALA A 40 28.40 -3.14 11.18
C ALA A 40 29.50 -3.02 12.26
N SER A 41 30.56 -3.83 12.15
CA SER A 41 31.80 -3.63 12.90
C SER A 41 33.02 -4.25 12.20
N SER A 42 34.05 -3.41 12.01
CA SER A 42 35.48 -3.72 11.92
C SER A 42 36.05 -4.71 10.86
N PHE A 43 36.74 -4.10 9.89
CA PHE A 43 38.12 -4.41 9.45
C PHE A 43 38.50 -5.69 8.65
N ALA A 44 38.81 -5.42 7.37
CA ALA A 44 40.08 -5.73 6.68
C ALA A 44 40.66 -7.17 6.59
N GLY A 45 41.05 -7.54 5.36
CA GLY A 45 42.48 -7.85 5.15
C GLY A 45 42.88 -9.20 4.51
N ARG A 46 42.68 -9.33 3.18
CA ARG A 46 43.59 -10.00 2.19
C ARG A 46 44.05 -11.47 2.35
N LEU A 47 44.18 -12.10 1.18
CA LEU A 47 45.05 -13.24 0.82
C LEU A 47 44.66 -14.68 1.24
N ALA A 48 44.64 -15.52 0.22
CA ALA A 48 44.96 -16.96 0.20
C ALA A 48 46.22 -17.11 -0.71
N PRO A 49 46.82 -18.30 -0.95
CA PRO A 49 46.54 -19.67 -0.48
C PRO A 49 47.68 -20.16 0.50
N THR A 50 48.01 -21.43 0.80
CA THR A 50 48.06 -22.72 0.07
C THR A 50 48.05 -23.96 0.98
N GLU A 51 48.03 -25.14 0.32
CA GLU A 51 48.53 -26.46 0.76
C GLU A 51 47.69 -27.37 1.67
N ALA A 52 47.99 -28.67 1.57
CA ALA A 52 47.19 -29.80 2.08
C ALA A 52 48.02 -31.09 2.20
N LEU A 53 47.79 -31.86 3.27
CA LEU A 53 48.16 -33.28 3.52
C LEU A 53 47.35 -33.69 4.77
N ALA A 54 46.29 -34.52 4.78
CA ALA A 54 46.05 -35.88 4.26
C ALA A 54 46.44 -37.01 5.25
N ARG A 55 45.63 -38.09 5.27
CA ARG A 55 45.53 -39.24 6.24
C ARG A 55 44.54 -38.97 7.39
N THR A 56 43.56 -39.82 7.70
CA THR A 56 43.00 -41.07 7.09
C THR A 56 41.49 -41.11 7.40
N GLY A 57 40.60 -41.59 6.50
CA GLY A 57 40.07 -42.98 6.50
C GLY A 57 39.21 -43.29 7.74
N VAL A 58 37.93 -43.70 7.68
CA VAL A 58 37.26 -44.57 6.70
C VAL A 58 35.75 -44.24 6.50
N GLN A 59 35.33 -44.34 5.23
CA GLN A 59 34.05 -44.75 4.60
C GLN A 59 32.91 -45.40 5.47
N HIS A 60 31.63 -45.50 5.07
CA HIS A 60 30.78 -44.88 4.02
C HIS A 60 29.28 -45.25 4.24
N SER A 61 28.40 -44.69 3.41
CA SER A 61 27.11 -45.24 2.95
C SER A 61 25.83 -44.82 3.69
N CYS A 62 24.95 -44.15 2.93
CA CYS A 62 23.51 -44.20 3.11
C CYS A 62 22.89 -44.22 1.70
N SER A 63 22.25 -45.33 1.31
CA SER A 63 21.83 -45.56 -0.08
C SER A 63 20.35 -45.27 -0.33
N THR A 64 20.08 -44.68 -1.49
CA THR A 64 18.71 -44.42 -1.97
C THR A 64 17.98 -45.72 -2.34
N LYS A 65 16.67 -45.76 -2.09
CA LYS A 65 15.75 -46.78 -2.64
C LYS A 65 14.39 -46.19 -3.01
N ALA A 66 14.10 -46.15 -4.31
CA ALA A 66 12.75 -46.19 -4.85
C ALA A 66 12.84 -46.67 -6.31
N GLY A 67 12.32 -47.87 -6.60
CA GLY A 67 12.34 -48.49 -7.93
C GLY A 67 11.18 -49.46 -8.06
N TRP A 68 10.53 -49.50 -9.22
CA TRP A 68 9.27 -50.22 -9.46
C TRP A 68 9.50 -51.64 -10.00
N ALA A 69 8.56 -52.57 -9.76
CA ALA A 69 7.78 -53.28 -10.80
C ALA A 69 7.30 -54.71 -10.43
N THR A 70 6.07 -55.02 -10.89
CA THR A 70 5.55 -56.35 -11.35
C THR A 70 5.54 -57.60 -10.46
N ALA A 71 4.44 -57.77 -9.72
CA ALA A 71 3.36 -58.77 -9.93
C ALA A 71 3.63 -60.27 -10.24
N LYS A 72 2.90 -61.16 -9.52
CA LYS A 72 1.99 -62.19 -10.10
C LYS A 72 1.07 -62.89 -9.05
N THR A 73 -0.15 -63.24 -9.48
CA THR A 73 -1.02 -64.44 -9.19
C THR A 73 -0.80 -65.28 -7.90
N ASP A 74 -1.76 -65.89 -7.19
CA ASP A 74 -3.19 -66.27 -7.41
C ASP A 74 -3.77 -66.89 -6.08
N ASN A 75 -5.04 -67.25 -5.81
CA ASN A 75 -6.42 -67.07 -6.36
C ASN A 75 -7.48 -67.52 -5.29
N ARG A 76 -8.79 -67.23 -5.49
CA ARG A 76 -10.00 -67.74 -4.76
C ARG A 76 -10.14 -67.31 -3.27
N GLY A 77 -11.34 -67.26 -2.66
CA GLY A 77 -12.72 -67.37 -3.18
C GLY A 77 -13.77 -67.63 -2.07
N HIS A 78 -15.02 -67.16 -2.27
CA HIS A 78 -16.21 -67.34 -1.40
C HIS A 78 -16.18 -66.70 0.02
N ALA A 79 -17.30 -66.62 0.78
CA ALA A 79 -18.67 -66.14 0.48
C ALA A 79 -19.52 -66.13 1.79
N GLN A 80 -20.34 -65.08 2.01
CA GLN A 80 -21.51 -65.01 2.92
C GLN A 80 -21.30 -65.30 4.44
N GLY A 81 -22.12 -64.71 5.32
CA GLY A 81 -22.16 -65.11 6.75
C GLY A 81 -22.68 -64.04 7.73
N ALA A 82 -23.80 -64.34 8.39
CA ALA A 82 -24.60 -63.46 9.23
C ALA A 82 -23.98 -62.91 10.54
N LEU A 83 -24.62 -61.86 11.10
CA LEU A 83 -24.58 -61.49 12.52
C LEU A 83 -25.26 -62.57 13.40
N PRO A 84 -24.93 -62.64 14.71
CA PRO A 84 -25.93 -62.20 15.70
C PRO A 84 -25.36 -61.40 16.89
N GLN A 85 -26.18 -61.18 17.93
CA GLN A 85 -25.98 -60.23 19.04
C GLN A 85 -25.41 -60.88 20.33
N GLY A 86 -24.95 -60.05 21.29
CA GLY A 86 -24.63 -60.41 22.68
C GLY A 86 -23.31 -59.75 23.14
N ALA A 87 -23.22 -58.71 23.96
CA ALA A 87 -23.84 -58.32 25.25
C ALA A 87 -22.96 -58.64 26.48
N ASN A 88 -22.63 -57.59 27.24
CA ASN A 88 -22.09 -57.55 28.62
C ASN A 88 -20.75 -58.24 28.93
N HIS A 89 -19.77 -57.46 29.43
CA HIS A 89 -19.44 -57.47 30.88
C HIS A 89 -18.58 -56.26 31.30
N ARG A 90 -18.61 -55.89 32.60
CA ARG A 90 -17.78 -54.85 33.23
C ARG A 90 -16.82 -55.47 34.27
N PHE A 91 -15.58 -55.00 34.31
CA PHE A 91 -14.63 -55.01 35.45
C PHE A 91 -13.64 -53.84 35.19
N PHE A 92 -13.24 -52.92 36.10
CA PHE A 92 -12.71 -53.00 37.48
C PHE A 92 -11.41 -53.84 37.56
N VAL A 93 -10.30 -53.44 38.20
CA VAL A 93 -9.91 -52.35 39.12
C VAL A 93 -8.56 -51.77 38.63
N ALA A 94 -8.26 -50.46 38.71
CA ALA A 94 -7.44 -49.86 39.80
C ALA A 94 -7.12 -48.36 39.57
N VAL A 95 -6.73 -47.65 40.64
CA VAL A 95 -6.12 -46.30 40.68
C VAL A 95 -5.12 -46.23 41.85
N HIS A 96 -4.00 -45.52 41.69
CA HIS A 96 -3.07 -44.99 42.71
C HIS A 96 -2.58 -43.62 42.16
N LEU A 97 -2.54 -42.46 42.84
CA LEU A 97 -2.14 -42.08 44.22
C LEU A 97 -0.64 -42.34 44.49
N LEU A 98 0.18 -41.42 45.00
CA LEU A 98 -0.01 -40.16 45.78
C LEU A 98 0.80 -39.00 45.11
N GLY A 99 0.84 -37.73 45.56
CA GLY A 99 0.22 -36.95 46.65
C GLY A 99 0.88 -35.54 46.63
N ASP A 100 0.16 -34.42 46.55
CA ASP A 100 -0.50 -33.65 47.63
C ASP A 100 0.44 -33.02 48.69
N GLN A 101 0.53 -31.68 48.67
CA GLN A 101 0.80 -30.82 49.83
C GLN A 101 -0.01 -29.51 49.75
N ALA A 102 -1.02 -29.42 50.63
CA ALA A 102 -1.73 -28.22 51.08
C ALA A 102 -0.83 -27.30 51.95
N SER A 103 -1.19 -26.10 52.44
CA SER A 103 -2.16 -25.05 52.09
C SER A 103 -1.88 -23.77 52.92
N ARG A 104 -2.41 -22.62 52.46
CA ARG A 104 -2.83 -21.41 53.21
C ARG A 104 -2.19 -21.07 54.59
N VAL A 105 -1.68 -19.84 54.71
CA VAL A 105 -1.67 -19.05 55.96
C VAL A 105 -2.26 -17.65 55.67
N LEU A 106 -2.83 -16.99 56.68
CA LEU A 106 -3.55 -15.72 56.58
C LEU A 106 -2.80 -14.52 57.18
N SER A 107 -3.10 -13.34 56.63
CA SER A 107 -3.09 -12.00 57.26
C SER A 107 -1.91 -11.58 58.15
N SER A 108 -1.20 -10.55 57.68
CA SER A 108 -1.14 -9.29 58.41
C SER A 108 -1.26 -8.12 57.43
N ALA A 109 -1.63 -6.94 57.91
CA ALA A 109 -1.65 -5.72 57.12
C ALA A 109 -0.57 -4.77 57.65
N ASP A 110 -0.01 -3.94 56.79
CA ASP A 110 0.32 -2.57 57.19
C ASP A 110 0.38 -1.63 55.99
N SER A 111 -0.05 -0.38 56.17
CA SER A 111 -0.17 0.60 55.07
C SER A 111 0.67 1.84 55.35
N VAL A 112 1.75 2.03 54.59
CA VAL A 112 2.65 3.18 54.77
C VAL A 112 2.51 4.15 53.59
N ARG A 113 1.85 5.29 53.84
CA ARG A 113 2.00 6.50 53.03
C ARG A 113 3.18 7.30 53.57
N PHE A 114 3.98 7.92 52.71
CA PHE A 114 4.87 9.02 53.10
C PHE A 114 4.57 10.29 52.31
N ARG A 115 4.62 11.44 53.00
CA ARG A 115 4.38 12.77 52.43
C ARG A 115 5.70 13.47 52.15
N HIS A 116 5.67 14.50 51.30
CA HIS A 116 6.71 15.52 51.26
C HIS A 116 6.84 16.23 52.63
N ASN A 117 8.03 16.73 52.94
CA ASN A 117 8.22 18.16 53.22
C ASN A 117 9.69 18.59 53.19
N VAL A 118 9.91 19.87 52.87
CA VAL A 118 11.21 20.55 52.75
C VAL A 118 11.62 21.15 54.10
N ARG A 119 12.93 21.31 54.37
CA ARG A 119 13.45 22.25 55.39
C ARG A 119 14.82 22.84 55.01
N LEU A 120 15.14 24.00 55.60
CA LEU A 120 16.24 24.92 55.23
C LEU A 120 17.29 25.07 56.36
N ILE A 121 18.57 25.17 55.98
CA ILE A 121 19.76 25.68 56.72
C ILE A 121 20.76 26.12 55.61
N SER A 122 21.35 27.32 55.49
CA SER A 122 21.48 28.58 56.25
C SER A 122 22.70 28.75 57.17
N ASP A 123 23.53 29.78 56.85
CA ASP A 123 24.55 30.46 57.69
C ASP A 123 25.83 29.64 58.06
N ARG A 124 27.07 30.19 58.17
CA ARG A 124 27.61 31.56 57.96
C ARG A 124 29.17 31.59 57.90
N ALA A 125 29.75 32.48 57.08
CA ALA A 125 31.04 33.21 57.26
C ALA A 125 31.24 34.16 56.03
N MET A 126 31.39 35.50 56.11
CA MET A 126 32.48 36.35 56.66
C MET A 126 33.80 36.23 55.86
N THR A 127 34.47 37.29 55.34
CA THR A 127 34.41 38.76 55.60
C THR A 127 34.51 39.66 54.34
N MET A 128 34.23 40.96 54.49
CA MET A 128 34.53 42.08 53.55
C MET A 128 35.96 42.67 53.81
N PRO A 129 36.44 43.83 53.24
CA PRO A 129 35.89 44.72 52.19
C PRO A 129 36.89 45.19 51.09
N ALA A 130 36.37 45.70 49.96
CA ALA A 130 37.07 46.65 49.08
C ALA A 130 36.09 47.42 48.15
N GLN A 131 35.76 48.67 48.45
CA GLN A 131 35.13 49.61 47.50
C GLN A 131 36.18 50.63 47.00
N ARG A 132 35.90 51.25 45.84
CA ARG A 132 36.65 52.36 45.19
C ARG A 132 37.95 51.97 44.46
N LEU A 133 37.85 51.21 43.38
CA LEU A 133 38.74 51.35 42.20
C LEU A 133 38.21 50.56 40.99
N PHE A 134 37.29 51.15 40.20
CA PHE A 134 37.13 50.89 38.75
C PHE A 134 36.13 51.82 38.02
N THR A 135 35.89 53.03 38.53
CA THR A 135 34.87 53.97 38.00
C THR A 135 35.28 54.72 36.71
N ILE A 136 36.30 54.24 35.97
CA ILE A 136 36.90 54.95 34.81
C ILE A 136 37.13 54.03 33.59
N ILE A 137 36.28 53.01 33.40
CA ILE A 137 36.19 52.26 32.11
C ILE A 137 34.74 52.25 31.55
N LEU A 138 33.72 52.45 32.38
CA LEU A 138 32.30 52.45 31.98
C LEU A 138 31.76 53.82 31.48
N PHE A 139 32.62 54.65 30.90
CA PHE A 139 32.23 55.95 30.32
C PHE A 139 32.75 56.20 28.89
N ALA A 140 33.14 55.12 28.19
CA ALA A 140 33.57 55.14 26.78
C ALA A 140 32.73 54.21 25.89
N ALA A 141 31.50 53.89 26.31
CA ALA A 141 30.55 52.99 25.62
C ALA A 141 29.22 53.68 25.24
N TRP A 142 29.25 55.01 25.08
CA TRP A 142 28.22 55.77 24.37
C TRP A 142 28.75 56.12 22.97
N LEU A 143 27.85 56.26 21.99
CA LEU A 143 28.15 56.40 20.55
C LEU A 143 28.61 55.10 19.84
N ALA A 144 27.97 53.98 20.16
CA ALA A 144 27.72 52.92 19.18
C ALA A 144 26.21 52.86 18.88
N PRO A 145 25.77 52.87 17.61
CA PRO A 145 24.36 52.69 17.30
C PRO A 145 23.96 51.24 17.59
N ALA A 146 22.96 51.04 18.45
CA ALA A 146 22.35 49.73 18.61
C ALA A 146 21.56 49.42 17.32
N SER A 147 22.00 48.42 16.56
CA SER A 147 21.24 47.86 15.45
C SER A 147 19.96 47.22 16.00
N ALA A 148 18.84 47.94 15.87
CA ALA A 148 17.52 47.44 16.24
C ALA A 148 17.11 46.33 15.27
N GLN A 149 17.47 45.09 15.60
CA GLN A 149 17.18 43.94 14.76
C GLN A 149 15.68 43.61 14.84
N THR A 150 14.94 44.02 13.82
CA THR A 150 13.48 43.87 13.68
C THR A 150 13.07 42.43 13.92
N ARG A 151 12.13 42.20 14.82
CA ARG A 151 11.62 40.86 15.13
C ARG A 151 10.33 40.60 14.38
N VAL A 152 10.04 39.32 14.16
CA VAL A 152 8.78 38.83 13.56
C VAL A 152 7.53 39.31 14.33
N SER A 153 7.68 39.63 15.63
CA SER A 153 6.63 40.28 16.43
C SER A 153 6.28 41.69 15.96
N ASP A 154 7.24 42.43 15.44
CA ASP A 154 7.17 43.89 15.32
C ASP A 154 6.44 44.28 14.01
N CYS A 155 6.56 43.45 12.97
CA CYS A 155 5.78 43.55 11.74
C CYS A 155 4.28 43.27 11.92
N ARG A 156 3.89 42.56 13.00
CA ARG A 156 2.51 42.07 13.19
C ARG A 156 1.48 43.20 13.31
N ASP A 157 1.85 44.26 14.03
CA ASP A 157 0.97 45.36 14.41
C ASP A 157 0.88 46.46 13.32
N ILE A 158 1.63 46.29 12.22
CA ILE A 158 1.49 47.13 11.02
C ILE A 158 0.11 46.88 10.41
N ARG A 159 -0.67 47.97 10.26
CA ARG A 159 -2.06 47.93 9.77
C ARG A 159 -2.21 47.98 8.25
N ASP A 160 -1.20 48.47 7.55
CA ASP A 160 -1.15 48.47 6.09
C ASP A 160 -0.58 47.15 5.58
N ASP A 161 -1.28 46.49 4.67
CA ASP A 161 -0.91 45.14 4.23
C ASP A 161 0.36 45.09 3.38
N GLN A 162 0.66 46.14 2.59
CA GLN A 162 1.90 46.20 1.79
C GLN A 162 3.11 46.49 2.67
N ALA A 163 3.01 47.45 3.58
CA ALA A 163 4.07 47.76 4.54
C ALA A 163 4.33 46.59 5.50
N ARG A 164 3.29 45.83 5.87
CA ARG A 164 3.41 44.61 6.69
C ARG A 164 4.13 43.49 5.94
N LEU A 165 3.79 43.24 4.68
CA LEU A 165 4.45 42.23 3.85
C LEU A 165 5.95 42.54 3.69
N ALA A 166 6.27 43.77 3.27
CA ALA A 166 7.65 44.22 3.09
C ALA A 166 8.51 44.15 4.39
N CYS A 167 7.87 44.25 5.56
CA CYS A 167 8.54 44.07 6.86
C CYS A 167 8.95 42.61 7.09
N TYR A 168 8.13 41.63 6.68
CA TYR A 168 8.50 40.22 6.75
C TYR A 168 9.57 39.84 5.71
N ASP A 169 9.44 40.33 4.47
CA ASP A 169 10.41 40.07 3.39
C ASP A 169 11.84 40.50 3.77
N GLN A 170 11.98 41.60 4.52
CA GLN A 170 13.28 42.08 5.03
C GLN A 170 13.89 41.19 6.13
N ILE A 171 13.08 40.46 6.91
CA ILE A 171 13.60 39.56 7.95
C ILE A 171 14.19 38.30 7.29
N ASP A 172 13.51 37.71 6.31
CA ASP A 172 13.99 36.52 5.60
C ASP A 172 15.24 36.84 4.75
N ALA A 173 15.31 38.05 4.16
CA ALA A 173 16.49 38.53 3.43
C ALA A 173 17.77 38.63 4.29
N HIS A 174 17.66 38.63 5.63
CA HIS A 174 18.80 38.59 6.55
C HIS A 174 19.23 37.17 6.95
N GLY A 175 18.59 36.12 6.42
CA GLY A 175 18.99 34.72 6.63
C GLY A 175 20.21 34.29 5.81
N ASP A 176 20.32 34.74 4.56
CA ASP A 176 21.30 34.27 3.57
C ASP A 176 22.47 35.26 3.34
N VAL A 177 23.25 35.56 4.38
CA VAL A 177 24.49 36.36 4.25
C VAL A 177 25.69 35.72 4.96
N SER A 178 26.35 34.77 4.29
CA SER A 178 27.71 34.35 4.67
C SER A 178 28.58 33.93 3.45
N ALA A 179 28.80 34.86 2.53
CA ALA A 179 29.84 34.77 1.51
C ALA A 179 30.54 36.14 1.41
N SER A 180 31.88 36.14 1.33
CA SER A 180 32.69 37.36 1.55
C SER A 180 32.77 38.28 0.35
N GLU A 181 32.65 39.58 0.61
CA GLU A 181 33.16 40.63 -0.28
C GLU A 181 34.69 40.51 -0.42
N ASN A 182 35.19 40.68 -1.65
CA ASN A 182 36.56 41.14 -1.93
C ASN A 182 36.63 41.59 -3.39
N GLU A 183 36.79 42.90 -3.60
CA GLU A 183 36.81 43.53 -4.92
C GLU A 183 38.26 43.86 -5.30
N ASN A 184 38.75 43.39 -6.45
CA ASN A 184 39.58 44.18 -7.38
C ASN A 184 39.99 43.42 -8.67
N ALA A 185 40.51 44.20 -9.62
CA ALA A 185 41.17 43.83 -10.88
C ALA A 185 40.28 43.26 -12.02
N ALA A 186 40.35 43.91 -13.17
CA ALA A 186 39.71 43.47 -14.43
C ALA A 186 40.70 42.71 -15.32
N THR A 187 40.20 41.80 -16.18
CA THR A 187 40.65 41.58 -17.58
C THR A 187 39.75 40.55 -18.29
N THR A 188 39.36 40.90 -19.52
CA THR A 188 38.93 40.07 -20.67
C THR A 188 38.74 38.55 -20.51
N ALA A 189 37.49 38.05 -20.62
CA ALA A 189 37.11 36.93 -21.51
C ALA A 189 35.59 36.67 -21.53
N ALA A 190 35.08 36.22 -22.69
CA ALA A 190 33.83 35.46 -22.84
C ALA A 190 34.21 33.98 -23.14
N PRO A 191 33.31 32.97 -23.09
CA PRO A 191 31.83 33.06 -23.11
C PRO A 191 31.10 32.07 -22.18
N THR A 192 29.77 31.98 -22.37
CA THR A 192 28.86 30.82 -22.19
C THR A 192 27.66 31.11 -21.28
N ARG A 193 26.47 31.22 -21.88
CA ARG A 193 25.19 31.41 -21.19
C ARG A 193 24.67 30.07 -20.66
N ALA A 194 25.07 29.68 -19.45
CA ALA A 194 24.42 28.61 -18.71
C ALA A 194 22.94 28.96 -18.41
N ALA A 195 22.08 27.96 -18.31
CA ALA A 195 20.64 28.17 -18.21
C ALA A 195 20.22 28.73 -16.84
N SER A 196 19.39 29.77 -16.84
CA SER A 196 18.56 30.12 -15.68
C SER A 196 17.64 28.94 -15.35
N ARG A 197 17.66 28.52 -14.09
CA ARG A 197 16.82 27.43 -13.58
C ARG A 197 15.35 27.79 -13.76
N ASP A 198 14.58 26.95 -14.44
CA ASP A 198 13.15 27.19 -14.71
C ASP A 198 12.35 26.96 -13.41
N GLU A 199 12.33 27.97 -12.54
CA GLU A 199 11.58 27.96 -11.27
C GLU A 199 10.09 28.16 -11.55
N ARG A 200 9.51 27.11 -12.15
CA ARG A 200 8.12 27.08 -12.59
C ARG A 200 7.21 27.06 -11.37
N SER A 201 6.67 28.22 -11.05
CA SER A 201 5.71 28.45 -9.98
C SER A 201 4.51 27.52 -10.14
N HIS A 202 4.44 26.49 -9.29
CA HIS A 202 3.31 25.58 -9.26
C HIS A 202 2.07 26.36 -8.79
N PRO A 203 0.98 26.43 -9.59
CA PRO A 203 -0.25 27.04 -9.13
C PRO A 203 -0.76 26.29 -7.91
N ALA A 204 -1.19 27.02 -6.88
CA ALA A 204 -1.66 26.41 -5.64
C ALA A 204 -2.82 25.43 -5.92
N ILE A 205 -2.65 24.16 -5.50
CA ILE A 205 -3.56 23.04 -5.76
C ILE A 205 -5.03 23.36 -5.36
N ALA A 206 -5.22 24.29 -4.42
CA ALA A 206 -6.53 24.70 -3.91
C ALA A 206 -7.46 25.43 -4.92
N GLN A 207 -6.97 25.97 -6.05
CA GLN A 207 -7.79 26.87 -6.89
C GLN A 207 -8.45 26.28 -8.14
N ARG A 208 -8.06 25.07 -8.62
CA ARG A 208 -8.64 24.51 -9.87
C ARG A 208 -10.07 23.95 -9.72
N HIS A 209 -10.51 23.51 -8.54
CA HIS A 209 -11.78 22.75 -8.37
C HIS A 209 -12.98 23.61 -7.92
N SER A 210 -13.14 24.83 -8.45
CA SER A 210 -14.11 25.82 -7.93
C SER A 210 -15.48 25.84 -8.63
N ASP A 211 -15.59 25.38 -9.88
CA ASP A 211 -16.86 25.38 -10.64
C ASP A 211 -17.71 24.10 -10.44
N GLY A 212 -17.08 23.00 -10.01
CA GLY A 212 -17.73 21.70 -9.86
C GLY A 212 -17.84 20.91 -11.16
N SER A 213 -17.02 21.24 -12.17
CA SER A 213 -16.72 20.34 -13.29
C SER A 213 -16.03 19.05 -12.81
N PRO A 214 -16.18 17.92 -13.53
CA PRO A 214 -15.52 16.67 -13.16
C PRO A 214 -14.04 16.66 -13.59
N ASP A 215 -13.17 16.14 -12.71
CA ASP A 215 -11.76 15.91 -13.02
C ASP A 215 -11.62 14.94 -14.22
N THR A 216 -10.93 15.40 -15.26
CA THR A 216 -10.66 14.60 -16.47
C THR A 216 -9.65 13.49 -16.21
N LEU A 217 -9.61 12.49 -17.10
CA LEU A 217 -8.55 11.47 -17.08
C LEU A 217 -7.14 12.07 -17.26
N SER A 218 -6.99 13.25 -17.88
CA SER A 218 -5.70 13.95 -17.91
C SER A 218 -5.25 14.36 -16.52
N GLN A 219 -6.09 15.09 -15.80
CA GLN A 219 -5.81 15.61 -14.46
C GLN A 219 -5.63 14.47 -13.45
N ARG A 220 -6.51 13.45 -13.50
CA ARG A 220 -6.49 12.31 -12.57
C ARG A 220 -5.33 11.34 -12.80
N TRP A 221 -4.66 11.39 -13.97
CA TRP A 221 -3.51 10.54 -14.31
C TRP A 221 -2.22 11.28 -14.67
N GLU A 222 -2.20 12.61 -14.53
CA GLU A 222 -1.06 13.48 -14.83
C GLU A 222 -0.50 13.28 -16.25
N LEU A 223 -1.41 13.16 -17.24
CA LEU A 223 -1.06 12.76 -18.61
C LEU A 223 -0.29 13.86 -19.36
N GLU A 224 -0.79 15.10 -19.31
CA GLU A 224 -0.21 16.25 -20.02
C GLU A 224 0.70 17.11 -19.12
N PRO A 225 1.68 17.85 -19.68
CA PRO A 225 2.69 18.58 -18.90
C PRO A 225 2.15 19.57 -17.86
N GLU A 226 1.00 20.18 -18.10
CA GLU A 226 0.28 21.10 -17.21
C GLU A 226 -0.49 20.42 -16.07
N ASP A 227 -0.60 19.09 -16.11
CA ASP A 227 -1.18 18.23 -15.08
C ASP A 227 -0.12 17.37 -14.38
N LYS A 228 1.17 17.51 -14.71
CA LYS A 228 2.27 16.82 -14.01
C LYS A 228 2.69 17.59 -12.76
N TYR A 229 2.68 16.90 -11.62
CA TYR A 229 3.04 17.46 -10.31
C TYR A 229 4.29 16.79 -9.71
N GLY A 230 5.08 16.08 -10.53
CA GLY A 230 6.38 15.52 -10.16
C GLY A 230 6.35 14.14 -9.49
N LEU A 231 7.48 13.79 -8.89
CA LEU A 231 7.76 12.46 -8.35
C LEU A 231 7.48 12.35 -6.84
N PHE A 232 7.24 11.11 -6.38
CA PHE A 232 7.10 10.70 -4.98
C PHE A 232 5.97 11.39 -4.16
N ARG A 233 5.14 12.22 -4.81
CA ARG A 233 3.87 12.72 -4.26
C ARG A 233 2.88 11.56 -4.12
N ILE A 234 2.25 11.43 -2.94
CA ILE A 234 1.15 10.49 -2.72
C ILE A 234 -0.14 11.18 -3.16
N VAL A 235 -0.90 10.54 -4.06
CA VAL A 235 -2.19 11.04 -4.56
C VAL A 235 -3.25 9.95 -4.52
N ALA A 236 -4.53 10.32 -4.56
CA ALA A 236 -5.65 9.39 -4.63
C ALA A 236 -5.54 8.46 -5.85
N TYR A 237 -5.93 7.19 -5.69
CA TYR A 237 -5.93 6.23 -6.80
C TYR A 237 -7.32 5.68 -7.11
N LYS A 238 -7.79 4.65 -6.39
CA LYS A 238 -9.18 4.18 -6.41
C LYS A 238 -9.99 4.98 -5.34
N PRO A 239 -11.33 4.86 -5.26
CA PRO A 239 -12.11 5.56 -4.24
C PRO A 239 -11.66 5.20 -2.81
N THR A 240 -11.52 6.20 -1.95
CA THR A 240 -11.18 6.04 -0.53
C THR A 240 -12.42 6.34 0.31
N TYR A 241 -12.88 5.34 1.07
CA TYR A 241 -14.21 5.32 1.67
C TYR A 241 -14.31 4.51 2.96
N ALA A 242 -15.37 4.77 3.72
CA ALA A 242 -15.85 3.92 4.81
C ALA A 242 -17.38 3.75 4.73
N LEU A 243 -17.82 2.53 4.46
CA LEU A 243 -19.20 2.08 4.65
C LEU A 243 -19.35 1.64 6.11
N PHE A 244 -20.18 2.33 6.87
CA PHE A 244 -20.36 2.04 8.30
C PHE A 244 -21.14 0.72 8.47
N ALA A 245 -22.15 0.50 7.63
CA ALA A 245 -22.84 -0.78 7.50
C ALA A 245 -22.81 -1.26 6.04
N ARG A 246 -22.32 -2.48 5.84
CA ARG A 246 -22.41 -3.33 4.64
C ARG A 246 -23.16 -4.59 5.06
N TYR A 247 -24.41 -4.72 4.62
CA TYR A 247 -25.21 -5.93 4.78
C TYR A 247 -24.84 -6.94 3.69
N SER A 248 -24.66 -8.21 4.05
CA SER A 248 -24.52 -9.34 3.12
C SER A 248 -25.62 -10.37 3.34
N GLY A 249 -26.33 -10.71 2.27
CA GLY A 249 -27.33 -11.79 2.27
C GLY A 249 -26.74 -13.20 2.33
N ASN A 250 -25.41 -13.37 2.27
CA ASN A 250 -24.74 -14.67 2.34
C ASN A 250 -23.32 -14.57 2.97
N PRO A 251 -23.19 -14.35 4.29
CA PRO A 251 -21.90 -14.32 4.97
C PRO A 251 -21.18 -15.68 4.87
N ASN A 252 -19.91 -15.65 4.51
CA ASN A 252 -19.11 -16.84 4.24
C ASN A 252 -18.65 -17.52 5.55
N GLN A 253 -19.54 -18.32 6.15
CA GLN A 253 -19.29 -18.95 7.46
C GLN A 253 -18.20 -20.02 7.45
N LEU A 254 -17.95 -20.66 6.29
CA LEU A 254 -16.97 -21.74 6.12
C LEU A 254 -16.10 -21.52 4.86
N PRO A 255 -15.19 -20.51 4.86
CA PRO A 255 -14.34 -20.25 3.72
C PRO A 255 -13.48 -21.46 3.34
N SER A 256 -13.47 -21.77 2.04
CA SER A 256 -12.76 -22.92 1.48
C SER A 256 -12.19 -22.60 0.11
N THR A 257 -11.35 -23.50 -0.41
CA THR A 257 -10.73 -23.48 -1.74
C THR A 257 -10.24 -24.91 -2.04
N PRO A 258 -10.05 -25.31 -3.32
CA PRO A 258 -9.53 -26.63 -3.66
C PRO A 258 -8.11 -26.93 -3.13
N ALA A 259 -7.37 -25.91 -2.69
CA ALA A 259 -6.02 -26.08 -2.16
C ALA A 259 -6.00 -26.89 -0.83
N PRO A 260 -5.05 -27.84 -0.66
CA PRO A 260 -4.90 -28.57 0.61
C PRO A 260 -4.70 -27.64 1.80
N GLY A 261 -5.29 -27.96 2.95
CA GLY A 261 -5.16 -27.19 4.19
C GLY A 261 -5.95 -25.88 4.26
N HIS A 262 -6.59 -25.44 3.17
CA HIS A 262 -7.27 -24.14 3.07
C HIS A 262 -8.80 -24.21 3.29
N GLN A 263 -9.25 -25.11 4.14
CA GLN A 263 -10.67 -25.31 4.45
C GLN A 263 -10.94 -25.00 5.93
N VAL A 264 -11.80 -24.00 6.18
CA VAL A 264 -12.31 -23.73 7.53
C VAL A 264 -13.30 -24.83 7.91
N THR A 265 -13.04 -25.53 9.01
CA THR A 265 -13.83 -26.68 9.47
C THR A 265 -14.89 -26.34 10.52
N SER A 266 -14.78 -25.18 11.16
CA SER A 266 -15.70 -24.69 12.19
C SER A 266 -16.26 -23.33 11.78
N PRO A 267 -17.58 -23.07 11.88
CA PRO A 267 -18.17 -21.80 11.45
C PRO A 267 -17.52 -20.57 12.10
N LEU A 268 -17.26 -19.55 11.28
CA LEU A 268 -16.68 -18.28 11.73
C LEU A 268 -17.66 -17.39 12.53
N ASN A 269 -18.92 -17.80 12.67
CA ASN A 269 -19.99 -17.10 13.43
C ASN A 269 -20.12 -15.62 13.04
N LEU A 270 -20.08 -15.34 11.74
CA LEU A 270 -20.15 -14.01 11.17
C LEU A 270 -21.56 -13.43 11.23
N ASP A 271 -21.67 -12.15 11.54
CA ASP A 271 -22.89 -11.37 11.37
C ASP A 271 -23.09 -10.97 9.91
N SER A 272 -24.36 -10.81 9.52
CA SER A 272 -24.74 -10.31 8.20
C SER A 272 -24.47 -8.83 7.98
N VAL A 273 -24.06 -8.07 9.01
CA VAL A 273 -23.71 -6.64 8.89
C VAL A 273 -22.31 -6.41 9.43
N GLU A 274 -21.47 -5.75 8.63
CA GLU A 274 -20.10 -5.38 8.99
C GLU A 274 -19.77 -3.97 8.46
N SER A 275 -18.75 -3.29 8.97
CA SER A 275 -18.19 -2.12 8.29
C SER A 275 -17.25 -2.56 7.19
N LYS A 276 -17.17 -1.78 6.10
CA LYS A 276 -16.26 -2.02 4.97
C LYS A 276 -15.57 -0.72 4.60
N PHE A 277 -14.24 -0.69 4.54
CA PHE A 277 -13.50 0.51 4.14
C PHE A 277 -12.40 0.20 3.13
N GLN A 278 -12.05 1.21 2.34
CA GLN A 278 -10.96 1.14 1.38
C GLN A 278 -10.06 2.37 1.50
N LEU A 279 -8.75 2.14 1.52
CA LEU A 279 -7.72 3.15 1.36
C LEU A 279 -7.03 2.90 0.02
N SER A 280 -6.89 3.90 -0.84
CA SER A 280 -6.22 3.73 -2.14
C SER A 280 -5.46 4.97 -2.58
N PHE A 281 -4.16 4.78 -2.81
CA PHE A 281 -3.26 5.84 -3.27
C PHE A 281 -2.29 5.32 -4.33
N LYS A 282 -1.70 6.25 -5.08
CA LYS A 282 -0.60 6.01 -6.02
C LYS A 282 0.47 7.09 -5.86
N THR A 283 1.68 6.79 -6.32
CA THR A 283 2.77 7.75 -6.39
C THR A 283 3.62 7.53 -7.63
N LYS A 284 4.14 8.61 -8.21
CA LYS A 284 4.93 8.57 -9.44
C LYS A 284 6.40 8.32 -9.09
N ALA A 285 6.98 7.28 -9.68
CA ALA A 285 8.36 6.84 -9.44
C ALA A 285 9.33 7.33 -10.53
N LEU A 286 8.87 7.40 -11.78
CA LEU A 286 9.58 8.00 -12.91
C LEU A 286 8.57 8.76 -13.77
N GLU A 287 9.02 9.84 -14.42
CA GLU A 287 8.17 10.72 -15.23
C GLU A 287 8.83 10.95 -16.60
N ASN A 288 8.03 11.27 -17.61
CA ASN A 288 8.47 11.69 -18.94
C ASN A 288 9.32 10.64 -19.71
N LEU A 289 9.17 9.36 -19.37
CA LEU A 289 9.72 8.24 -20.11
C LEU A 289 9.27 8.31 -21.58
N PHE A 290 10.12 7.75 -22.47
CA PHE A 290 9.89 7.72 -23.91
C PHE A 290 9.69 9.10 -24.57
N GLY A 291 10.16 10.18 -23.92
CA GLY A 291 10.09 11.56 -24.43
C GLY A 291 8.80 12.28 -24.03
N GLY A 292 8.39 12.18 -22.76
CA GLY A 292 7.20 12.85 -22.24
C GLY A 292 5.89 12.05 -22.42
N TYR A 293 5.95 10.78 -22.84
CA TYR A 293 4.75 9.98 -23.13
C TYR A 293 4.40 8.94 -22.05
N GLY A 294 5.34 8.58 -21.17
CA GLY A 294 5.14 7.55 -20.16
C GLY A 294 5.57 7.96 -18.75
N ASP A 295 4.74 7.66 -17.76
CA ASP A 295 5.06 7.82 -16.34
C ASP A 295 4.97 6.45 -15.65
N LEU A 296 5.95 6.10 -14.82
CA LEU A 296 5.94 4.88 -14.00
C LEU A 296 5.36 5.21 -12.62
N TRP A 297 4.36 4.45 -12.20
CA TRP A 297 3.66 4.61 -10.94
C TRP A 297 3.77 3.36 -10.07
N PHE A 298 3.73 3.57 -8.75
CA PHE A 298 3.39 2.55 -7.77
C PHE A 298 2.03 2.87 -7.17
N GLY A 299 1.13 1.89 -7.16
CA GLY A 299 -0.18 1.95 -6.52
C GLY A 299 -0.25 1.04 -5.30
N TYR A 300 -1.07 1.43 -4.32
CA TYR A 300 -1.45 0.58 -3.20
C TYR A 300 -2.94 0.77 -2.92
N THR A 301 -3.67 -0.34 -2.86
CA THR A 301 -5.05 -0.37 -2.39
C THR A 301 -5.16 -1.36 -1.23
N GLN A 302 -5.87 -0.98 -0.18
CA GLN A 302 -6.24 -1.87 0.90
C GLN A 302 -7.75 -1.80 1.12
N GLN A 303 -8.44 -2.94 1.06
CA GLN A 303 -9.85 -3.08 1.41
C GLN A 303 -9.98 -3.93 2.67
N SER A 304 -10.73 -3.47 3.68
CA SER A 304 -10.94 -4.20 4.93
C SER A 304 -12.42 -4.37 5.25
N SER A 305 -12.78 -5.56 5.72
CA SER A 305 -14.10 -5.94 6.23
C SER A 305 -14.01 -6.20 7.74
N TRP A 306 -14.73 -5.40 8.53
CA TRP A 306 -14.65 -5.37 9.98
C TRP A 306 -16.02 -5.66 10.61
N GLN A 307 -16.12 -6.77 11.34
CA GLN A 307 -17.33 -7.23 12.03
C GLN A 307 -17.58 -6.41 13.31
N VAL A 308 -17.62 -5.07 13.19
CA VAL A 308 -17.71 -4.12 14.32
C VAL A 308 -18.90 -4.38 15.26
N TYR A 309 -19.99 -4.94 14.73
CA TYR A 309 -21.21 -5.25 15.46
C TYR A 309 -21.16 -6.61 16.18
N ASN A 310 -20.22 -7.48 15.81
CA ASN A 310 -20.08 -8.85 16.31
C ASN A 310 -19.38 -8.89 17.67
N SER A 311 -20.06 -8.32 18.67
CA SER A 311 -19.61 -8.25 20.06
C SER A 311 -19.31 -9.63 20.67
N ILE A 312 -20.04 -10.68 20.26
CA ILE A 312 -19.83 -12.08 20.71
C ILE A 312 -18.41 -12.55 20.36
N ASN A 313 -17.94 -12.28 19.14
CA ASN A 313 -16.60 -12.63 18.69
C ASN A 313 -15.55 -11.53 18.96
N SER A 314 -15.87 -10.53 19.80
CA SER A 314 -15.00 -9.38 20.10
C SER A 314 -14.64 -8.50 18.89
N ALA A 315 -15.63 -8.29 18.01
CA ALA A 315 -15.60 -7.37 16.86
C ALA A 315 -14.38 -7.52 15.92
N PRO A 316 -14.12 -8.71 15.36
CA PRO A 316 -12.89 -9.00 14.63
C PRO A 316 -12.86 -8.38 13.23
N PHE A 317 -11.64 -8.07 12.74
CA PHE A 317 -11.43 -7.93 11.30
C PHE A 317 -11.60 -9.30 10.63
N ARG A 318 -12.63 -9.43 9.80
CA ARG A 318 -12.94 -10.66 9.05
C ARG A 318 -11.92 -10.88 7.94
N GLU A 319 -11.66 -9.83 7.17
CA GLU A 319 -10.79 -9.88 6.00
C GLU A 319 -10.12 -8.52 5.79
N THR A 320 -8.87 -8.53 5.33
CA THR A 320 -8.22 -7.38 4.69
C THR A 320 -7.56 -7.88 3.42
N ASN A 321 -7.73 -7.16 2.30
CA ASN A 321 -7.03 -7.46 1.05
C ASN A 321 -6.05 -6.34 0.74
N TYR A 322 -4.80 -6.72 0.51
CA TYR A 322 -3.66 -5.88 0.20
C TYR A 322 -3.37 -6.00 -1.31
N GLU A 323 -3.46 -4.90 -2.05
CA GLU A 323 -3.29 -4.84 -3.50
C GLU A 323 -2.22 -3.79 -3.88
N PRO A 324 -0.92 -4.11 -3.72
CA PRO A 324 0.17 -3.31 -4.29
C PRO A 324 0.35 -3.62 -5.78
N GLU A 325 0.57 -2.56 -6.56
CA GLU A 325 0.76 -2.62 -8.02
C GLU A 325 1.84 -1.66 -8.51
N ALA A 326 2.45 -2.00 -9.64
CA ALA A 326 3.41 -1.17 -10.35
C ALA A 326 3.00 -1.10 -11.82
N PHE A 327 2.83 0.10 -12.38
CA PHE A 327 2.32 0.27 -13.74
C PHE A 327 2.93 1.45 -14.48
N LEU A 328 3.18 1.24 -15.77
CA LEU A 328 3.56 2.26 -16.73
C LEU A 328 2.28 2.83 -17.35
N THR A 329 1.98 4.08 -17.05
CA THR A 329 0.91 4.86 -17.72
C THR A 329 1.50 5.51 -18.96
N LEU A 330 0.97 5.15 -20.13
CA LEU A 330 1.26 5.81 -21.41
C LEU A 330 0.08 6.70 -21.80
N ARG A 331 0.32 7.99 -22.10
CA ARG A 331 -0.71 8.86 -22.69
C ARG A 331 -0.99 8.48 -24.14
N THR A 332 -2.22 8.63 -24.58
CA THR A 332 -2.65 8.37 -25.96
C THR A 332 -3.52 9.52 -26.48
N ASN A 333 -3.42 9.80 -27.78
CA ASN A 333 -4.03 10.95 -28.44
C ASN A 333 -4.90 10.48 -29.63
N ALA A 334 -5.64 9.38 -29.45
CA ALA A 334 -6.46 8.75 -30.49
C ALA A 334 -7.93 8.67 -30.04
N SER A 335 -8.85 8.80 -30.99
CA SER A 335 -10.31 8.74 -30.70
C SER A 335 -10.98 7.64 -31.51
N PHE A 336 -11.93 6.92 -30.88
CA PHE A 336 -12.62 5.77 -31.47
C PHE A 336 -14.10 5.74 -31.03
N LEU A 337 -15.03 5.60 -31.98
CA LEU A 337 -16.49 5.61 -31.74
C LEU A 337 -17.01 6.82 -30.93
N GLY A 338 -16.30 7.94 -31.00
CA GLY A 338 -16.62 9.17 -30.24
C GLY A 338 -16.16 9.18 -28.78
N PHE A 339 -15.33 8.21 -28.36
CA PHE A 339 -14.53 8.29 -27.14
C PHE A 339 -13.09 8.69 -27.49
N ASP A 340 -12.49 9.50 -26.63
CA ASP A 340 -11.05 9.73 -26.64
C ASP A 340 -10.36 8.63 -25.82
N TRP A 341 -9.42 7.92 -26.42
CA TRP A 341 -8.51 7.03 -25.71
C TRP A 341 -7.40 7.88 -25.11
N ARG A 342 -7.49 8.12 -23.79
CA ARG A 342 -6.60 9.00 -23.02
C ARG A 342 -5.34 8.29 -22.54
N LEU A 343 -5.45 7.04 -22.10
CA LEU A 343 -4.32 6.30 -21.53
C LEU A 343 -4.32 4.79 -21.78
N LEU A 344 -3.12 4.22 -21.75
CA LEU A 344 -2.85 2.79 -21.61
C LEU A 344 -1.95 2.56 -20.40
N ASN A 345 -2.46 1.90 -19.37
CA ASN A 345 -1.63 1.37 -18.29
C ASN A 345 -1.18 -0.05 -18.64
N LEU A 346 0.11 -0.33 -18.51
CA LEU A 346 0.68 -1.69 -18.52
C LEU A 346 1.25 -1.97 -17.13
N GLY A 347 0.70 -2.96 -16.42
CA GLY A 347 0.96 -3.11 -15.00
C GLY A 347 1.10 -4.55 -14.50
N VAL A 348 1.74 -4.66 -13.34
CA VAL A 348 1.82 -5.88 -12.53
C VAL A 348 1.15 -5.60 -11.19
N VAL A 349 0.31 -6.52 -10.72
CA VAL A 349 -0.42 -6.39 -9.45
C VAL A 349 -0.36 -7.70 -8.67
N HIS A 350 0.05 -7.59 -7.41
CA HIS A 350 -0.12 -8.63 -6.41
C HIS A 350 -1.41 -8.34 -5.66
N GLN A 351 -2.15 -9.38 -5.27
CA GLN A 351 -3.25 -9.23 -4.32
C GLN A 351 -3.26 -10.42 -3.37
N SER A 352 -3.22 -10.16 -2.06
CA SER A 352 -3.32 -11.19 -1.01
C SER A 352 -4.08 -10.69 0.21
N ASN A 353 -4.46 -11.59 1.12
CA ASN A 353 -5.14 -11.21 2.36
C ASN A 353 -4.26 -11.24 3.63
N GLY A 354 -2.98 -11.59 3.51
CA GLY A 354 -2.04 -11.61 4.64
C GLY A 354 -2.43 -12.56 5.76
N ARG A 355 -3.25 -13.58 5.48
CA ARG A 355 -3.66 -14.63 6.43
C ARG A 355 -2.77 -15.87 6.29
N ASP A 356 -2.68 -16.64 7.37
CA ASP A 356 -2.17 -18.02 7.35
C ASP A 356 -3.29 -19.01 7.03
N LEU A 357 -2.96 -20.30 6.87
CA LEU A 357 -3.93 -21.38 6.70
C LEU A 357 -4.94 -21.44 7.86
N PRO A 358 -6.21 -21.80 7.60
CA PRO A 358 -6.82 -22.14 6.31
C PRO A 358 -7.27 -20.92 5.47
N LEU A 359 -7.03 -19.70 5.95
CA LEU A 359 -7.60 -18.47 5.41
C LEU A 359 -6.71 -17.75 4.37
N SER A 360 -5.44 -18.15 4.18
CA SER A 360 -4.56 -17.56 3.15
C SER A 360 -5.26 -17.53 1.79
N ARG A 361 -5.22 -16.38 1.12
CA ARG A 361 -5.63 -16.22 -0.28
C ARG A 361 -4.66 -15.25 -0.94
N SER A 362 -4.16 -15.61 -2.11
CA SER A 362 -3.19 -14.81 -2.86
C SER A 362 -3.22 -15.12 -4.35
N TRP A 363 -3.00 -14.11 -5.19
CA TRP A 363 -2.78 -14.27 -6.62
C TRP A 363 -1.99 -13.09 -7.20
N ASN A 364 -1.25 -13.37 -8.28
CA ASN A 364 -0.46 -12.39 -9.01
C ASN A 364 -1.00 -12.24 -10.44
N ARG A 365 -0.99 -11.03 -10.99
CA ARG A 365 -1.50 -10.71 -12.33
C ARG A 365 -0.58 -9.74 -13.09
N VAL A 366 -0.54 -9.87 -14.40
CA VAL A 366 -0.16 -8.79 -15.33
C VAL A 366 -1.41 -8.28 -16.04
N TYR A 367 -1.51 -6.98 -16.29
CA TYR A 367 -2.68 -6.38 -16.92
C TYR A 367 -2.34 -5.29 -17.94
N ALA A 368 -3.26 -5.07 -18.87
CA ALA A 368 -3.34 -3.86 -19.67
C ALA A 368 -4.67 -3.18 -19.33
N GLN A 369 -4.69 -1.86 -19.16
CA GLN A 369 -5.91 -1.09 -18.89
C GLN A 369 -6.01 0.10 -19.84
N PHE A 370 -7.11 0.18 -20.56
CA PHE A 370 -7.42 1.22 -21.53
C PHE A 370 -8.37 2.22 -20.88
N GLY A 371 -7.93 3.47 -20.69
CA GLY A 371 -8.78 4.56 -20.18
C GLY A 371 -9.35 5.38 -21.34
N LEU A 372 -10.66 5.30 -21.50
CA LEU A 372 -11.46 6.00 -22.52
C LEU A 372 -12.31 7.09 -21.85
N GLU A 373 -12.56 8.19 -22.54
CA GLU A 373 -13.33 9.33 -22.03
C GLU A 373 -14.28 9.89 -23.09
N ARG A 374 -15.48 10.33 -22.70
CA ARG A 374 -16.44 11.01 -23.57
C ARG A 374 -17.32 11.96 -22.74
N GLY A 375 -16.88 13.21 -22.62
CA GLY A 375 -17.48 14.15 -21.67
C GLY A 375 -17.46 13.55 -20.26
N ASN A 376 -18.59 13.62 -19.55
CA ASN A 376 -18.73 13.14 -18.18
C ASN A 376 -18.62 11.60 -17.99
N LEU A 377 -18.40 10.82 -19.05
CA LEU A 377 -18.27 9.36 -19.00
C LEU A 377 -16.81 8.93 -19.20
N SER A 378 -16.21 8.28 -18.20
CA SER A 378 -15.01 7.46 -18.39
C SER A 378 -15.35 5.98 -18.46
N LEU A 379 -14.64 5.23 -19.31
CA LEU A 379 -14.66 3.77 -19.34
C LEU A 379 -13.23 3.25 -19.18
N PHE A 380 -13.02 2.32 -18.26
CA PHE A 380 -11.78 1.56 -18.13
C PHE A 380 -12.04 0.11 -18.51
N VAL A 381 -11.33 -0.39 -19.53
CA VAL A 381 -11.33 -1.82 -19.90
C VAL A 381 -10.00 -2.41 -19.46
N ARG A 382 -10.00 -3.44 -18.60
CA ARG A 382 -8.78 -4.01 -18.02
C ARG A 382 -8.72 -5.55 -18.15
N PRO A 383 -8.28 -6.11 -19.29
CA PRO A 383 -7.87 -7.50 -19.36
C PRO A 383 -6.61 -7.79 -18.51
N TRP A 384 -6.55 -8.98 -17.92
CA TRP A 384 -5.38 -9.49 -17.19
C TRP A 384 -5.08 -10.96 -17.50
N LEU A 385 -3.82 -11.33 -17.30
CA LEU A 385 -3.36 -12.72 -17.24
C LEU A 385 -2.93 -13.02 -15.80
N ARG A 386 -3.40 -14.13 -15.24
CA ARG A 386 -2.87 -14.65 -13.97
C ARG A 386 -1.43 -15.12 -14.18
N ILE A 387 -0.53 -14.70 -13.29
CA ILE A 387 0.78 -15.34 -13.14
C ILE A 387 0.54 -16.60 -12.30
N ASN A 388 0.71 -17.77 -12.90
CA ASN A 388 0.40 -19.03 -12.22
C ASN A 388 1.49 -19.41 -11.20
N GLU A 389 1.08 -19.66 -9.95
CA GLU A 389 1.92 -20.31 -8.94
C GLU A 389 2.04 -21.84 -9.16
N SER A 390 2.91 -22.49 -8.37
CA SER A 390 2.96 -23.96 -8.32
C SER A 390 1.73 -24.51 -7.58
N ALA A 391 1.28 -25.73 -7.91
CA ALA A 391 0.16 -26.38 -7.20
C ALA A 391 0.42 -26.70 -5.70
N LYS A 392 1.63 -26.41 -5.17
CA LYS A 392 1.97 -26.47 -3.74
C LYS A 392 1.91 -25.11 -3.04
N THR A 393 1.73 -24.03 -3.79
CA THR A 393 1.84 -22.62 -3.37
C THR A 393 0.75 -21.75 -4.01
N ASP A 394 -0.29 -22.37 -4.55
CA ASP A 394 -1.47 -21.71 -5.08
C ASP A 394 -2.58 -21.84 -4.02
N ASP A 395 -2.86 -20.76 -3.30
CA ASP A 395 -3.88 -20.72 -2.25
C ASP A 395 -5.30 -20.89 -2.82
N ASN A 396 -5.51 -20.49 -4.07
CA ASN A 396 -6.81 -20.42 -4.73
C ASN A 396 -6.72 -20.90 -6.19
N PRO A 397 -6.54 -22.21 -6.42
CA PRO A 397 -6.67 -22.82 -7.74
C PRO A 397 -8.06 -22.54 -8.32
N GLY A 398 -8.11 -22.18 -9.60
CA GLY A 398 -9.35 -21.82 -10.29
C GLY A 398 -9.93 -20.46 -9.89
N ILE A 399 -9.16 -19.54 -9.26
CA ILE A 399 -9.64 -18.17 -8.97
C ILE A 399 -10.16 -17.42 -10.21
N THR A 400 -9.58 -17.69 -11.39
CA THR A 400 -10.04 -17.18 -12.69
C THR A 400 -11.46 -17.60 -13.06
N ASP A 401 -11.93 -18.75 -12.58
CA ASP A 401 -13.26 -19.29 -12.90
C ASP A 401 -14.39 -18.44 -12.27
N PHE A 402 -14.03 -17.58 -11.31
CA PHE A 402 -14.92 -16.68 -10.59
C PHE A 402 -14.57 -15.21 -10.86
N MET A 403 -13.29 -14.84 -10.78
CA MET A 403 -12.82 -13.47 -10.99
C MET A 403 -12.77 -13.08 -12.47
N GLY A 404 -12.60 -14.05 -13.36
CA GLY A 404 -12.46 -13.87 -14.80
C GLY A 404 -11.07 -13.43 -15.26
N HIS A 405 -11.03 -12.91 -16.48
CA HIS A 405 -9.83 -12.49 -17.20
C HIS A 405 -9.80 -10.97 -17.50
N GLY A 406 -10.71 -10.21 -16.90
CA GLY A 406 -10.73 -8.76 -16.98
C GLY A 406 -11.91 -8.12 -16.25
N ASP A 407 -11.81 -6.81 -16.00
CA ASP A 407 -12.94 -5.96 -15.60
C ASP A 407 -13.24 -4.85 -16.62
N LEU A 408 -14.49 -4.40 -16.58
CA LEU A 408 -14.96 -3.17 -17.20
C LEU A 408 -15.52 -2.28 -16.10
N LEU A 409 -14.99 -1.06 -15.98
CA LEU A 409 -15.49 -0.03 -15.08
C LEU A 409 -16.01 1.14 -15.91
N ALA A 410 -17.28 1.51 -15.70
CA ALA A 410 -17.84 2.76 -16.19
C ALA A 410 -17.98 3.76 -15.04
N VAL A 411 -17.67 5.04 -15.29
CA VAL A 411 -17.75 6.15 -14.33
C VAL A 411 -18.48 7.31 -15.00
N TYR A 412 -19.57 7.78 -14.41
CA TYR A 412 -20.41 8.85 -14.95
C TYR A 412 -20.69 9.93 -13.91
N GLN A 413 -20.26 11.16 -14.17
CA GLN A 413 -20.52 12.31 -13.30
C GLN A 413 -21.78 13.09 -13.74
N HIS A 414 -22.68 13.33 -12.80
CA HIS A 414 -23.90 14.12 -13.00
C HIS A 414 -23.99 15.24 -11.96
N GLY A 415 -23.48 16.43 -12.34
CA GLY A 415 -23.29 17.53 -11.42
C GLY A 415 -22.31 17.14 -10.32
N LYS A 416 -22.75 17.19 -9.05
CA LYS A 416 -21.92 16.83 -7.89
C LYS A 416 -21.97 15.33 -7.51
N ASN A 417 -22.63 14.49 -8.31
CA ASN A 417 -22.81 13.06 -8.05
C ASN A 417 -21.97 12.21 -9.01
N GLU A 418 -21.22 11.24 -8.50
CA GLU A 418 -20.59 10.19 -9.31
C GLU A 418 -21.42 8.91 -9.23
N PHE A 419 -21.65 8.28 -10.38
CA PHE A 419 -22.15 6.91 -10.48
C PHE A 419 -21.06 6.03 -11.12
N SER A 420 -20.76 4.89 -10.52
CA SER A 420 -19.79 3.93 -11.05
C SER A 420 -20.40 2.53 -11.17
N ALA A 421 -20.02 1.80 -12.21
CA ALA A 421 -20.44 0.43 -12.45
C ALA A 421 -19.24 -0.42 -12.86
N LEU A 422 -18.79 -1.32 -11.98
CA LEU A 422 -17.74 -2.30 -12.28
C LEU A 422 -18.38 -3.66 -12.56
N THR A 423 -17.99 -4.28 -13.68
CA THR A 423 -18.45 -5.62 -14.05
C THR A 423 -17.30 -6.56 -14.42
N ARG A 424 -17.47 -7.84 -14.09
CA ARG A 424 -16.56 -8.95 -14.39
C ARG A 424 -17.36 -10.13 -14.92
N TYR A 425 -16.77 -10.88 -15.84
CA TYR A 425 -17.33 -12.13 -16.37
C TYR A 425 -16.21 -13.16 -16.54
N SER A 426 -16.43 -14.40 -16.08
CA SER A 426 -15.40 -15.45 -16.18
C SER A 426 -15.54 -16.36 -17.40
N GLY A 427 -16.74 -16.44 -18.01
CA GLY A 427 -17.06 -17.46 -19.02
C GLY A 427 -17.20 -18.88 -18.47
N VAL A 428 -16.69 -19.16 -17.27
CA VAL A 428 -16.77 -20.49 -16.63
C VAL A 428 -18.00 -20.55 -15.74
N GLY A 429 -18.95 -21.44 -16.08
CA GLY A 429 -20.20 -21.58 -15.32
C GLY A 429 -21.09 -20.33 -15.35
N ASN A 430 -20.97 -19.50 -16.39
CA ASN A 430 -21.69 -18.23 -16.57
C ASN A 430 -21.57 -17.24 -15.40
N ARG A 431 -20.49 -17.30 -14.61
CA ARG A 431 -20.31 -16.42 -13.45
C ARG A 431 -20.02 -14.98 -13.90
N ALA A 432 -20.87 -14.07 -13.44
CA ALA A 432 -20.71 -12.63 -13.58
C ALA A 432 -20.63 -11.98 -12.20
N THR A 433 -20.14 -10.75 -12.14
CA THR A 433 -20.16 -9.90 -10.94
C THR A 433 -20.40 -8.46 -11.35
N VAL A 434 -21.30 -7.78 -10.65
CA VAL A 434 -21.58 -6.36 -10.83
C VAL A 434 -21.49 -5.64 -9.49
N GLN A 435 -20.78 -4.53 -9.46
CA GLN A 435 -20.78 -3.55 -8.39
C GLN A 435 -21.33 -2.23 -8.94
N LEU A 436 -22.26 -1.62 -8.22
CA LEU A 436 -22.81 -0.29 -8.50
C LEU A 436 -22.50 0.62 -7.32
N ASP A 437 -21.93 1.79 -7.62
CA ASP A 437 -21.47 2.78 -6.66
C ASP A 437 -22.16 4.12 -6.93
N TRP A 438 -22.64 4.81 -5.89
CA TRP A 438 -23.19 6.16 -5.97
C TRP A 438 -22.60 7.05 -4.89
N HIS A 439 -21.87 8.08 -5.31
CA HIS A 439 -21.30 9.11 -4.47
C HIS A 439 -22.10 10.41 -4.65
N PHE A 440 -22.64 10.98 -3.56
CA PHE A 440 -23.47 12.19 -3.58
C PHE A 440 -22.92 13.27 -2.63
N PRO A 441 -23.15 14.56 -2.87
CA PRO A 441 -22.59 15.63 -2.04
C PRO A 441 -23.12 15.59 -0.60
N LEU A 442 -22.22 15.69 0.39
CA LEU A 442 -22.55 16.04 1.76
C LEU A 442 -21.96 17.40 2.14
N ILE A 443 -20.66 17.47 2.47
CA ILE A 443 -20.02 18.68 2.98
C ILE A 443 -18.59 18.78 2.42
N GLY A 444 -18.32 19.82 1.63
CA GLY A 444 -17.01 20.03 1.00
C GLY A 444 -16.61 18.84 0.12
N ALA A 445 -15.43 18.27 0.38
CA ALA A 445 -14.94 17.06 -0.29
C ALA A 445 -15.58 15.76 0.23
N LEU A 446 -16.25 15.78 1.38
CA LEU A 446 -16.93 14.59 1.92
C LEU A 446 -18.21 14.33 1.11
N LYS A 447 -18.27 13.15 0.48
CA LYS A 447 -19.48 12.62 -0.17
C LYS A 447 -20.14 11.57 0.73
N GLY A 448 -21.46 11.49 0.64
CA GLY A 448 -22.21 10.30 1.05
C GLY A 448 -22.04 9.23 -0.02
N TYR A 449 -22.08 7.97 0.40
CA TYR A 449 -21.73 6.84 -0.48
C TYR A 449 -22.66 5.65 -0.24
N VAL A 450 -23.22 5.13 -1.34
CA VAL A 450 -23.94 3.85 -1.38
C VAL A 450 -23.23 2.91 -2.33
N GLN A 451 -23.03 1.66 -1.91
CA GLN A 451 -22.52 0.57 -2.74
C GLN A 451 -23.53 -0.58 -2.77
N VAL A 452 -23.74 -1.18 -3.94
CA VAL A 452 -24.47 -2.44 -4.12
C VAL A 452 -23.58 -3.40 -4.89
N PHE A 453 -23.47 -4.64 -4.46
CA PHE A 453 -22.67 -5.68 -5.11
C PHE A 453 -23.48 -6.97 -5.27
N SER A 454 -23.35 -7.63 -6.43
CA SER A 454 -23.97 -8.90 -6.74
C SER A 454 -22.99 -9.75 -7.55
N GLY A 455 -22.54 -10.88 -7.01
CA GLY A 455 -21.63 -11.81 -7.70
C GLY A 455 -20.58 -12.44 -6.79
N TYR A 456 -19.39 -12.68 -7.36
CA TYR A 456 -18.29 -13.44 -6.77
C TYR A 456 -17.06 -12.57 -6.52
N GLY A 457 -16.39 -12.79 -5.38
CA GLY A 457 -15.17 -12.08 -5.02
C GLY A 457 -15.38 -10.58 -4.84
N GLU A 458 -16.19 -10.21 -3.84
CA GLU A 458 -16.11 -8.87 -3.23
C GLU A 458 -14.83 -8.73 -2.39
N THR A 459 -14.30 -9.85 -1.90
CA THR A 459 -13.02 -9.99 -1.18
C THR A 459 -12.30 -11.27 -1.67
N LEU A 460 -11.03 -11.47 -1.30
CA LEU A 460 -10.33 -12.71 -1.65
C LEU A 460 -10.84 -13.95 -0.89
N VAL A 461 -11.11 -13.84 0.41
CA VAL A 461 -11.73 -14.96 1.17
C VAL A 461 -13.11 -15.33 0.61
N ASP A 462 -13.80 -14.39 -0.04
CA ASP A 462 -15.10 -14.57 -0.69
C ASP A 462 -15.00 -14.80 -2.22
N TYR A 463 -13.83 -15.16 -2.78
CA TYR A 463 -13.64 -15.25 -4.24
C TYR A 463 -14.59 -16.25 -4.93
N ASN A 464 -14.98 -17.33 -4.23
CA ASN A 464 -15.74 -18.46 -4.78
C ASN A 464 -17.19 -18.57 -4.27
N ILE A 465 -17.66 -17.64 -3.44
CA ILE A 465 -19.03 -17.58 -2.93
C ILE A 465 -19.81 -16.44 -3.58
N HIS A 466 -21.08 -16.68 -3.92
CA HIS A 466 -21.95 -15.63 -4.44
C HIS A 466 -22.53 -14.80 -3.28
N GLN A 467 -22.35 -13.49 -3.31
CA GLN A 467 -22.93 -12.56 -2.34
C GLN A 467 -23.77 -11.49 -3.04
N ASN A 468 -24.90 -11.14 -2.40
CA ASN A 468 -25.66 -9.93 -2.68
C ASN A 468 -25.49 -9.03 -1.47
N THR A 469 -24.90 -7.84 -1.66
CA THR A 469 -24.59 -6.92 -0.57
C THR A 469 -25.01 -5.50 -0.90
N ILE A 470 -25.32 -4.74 0.15
CA ILE A 470 -25.60 -3.30 0.09
C ILE A 470 -24.94 -2.63 1.28
N GLY A 471 -24.28 -1.50 1.05
CA GLY A 471 -23.64 -0.74 2.11
C GLY A 471 -23.77 0.76 1.96
N VAL A 472 -23.72 1.46 3.09
CA VAL A 472 -23.91 2.91 3.19
C VAL A 472 -22.84 3.52 4.11
N GLY A 473 -22.31 4.68 3.71
CA GLY A 473 -21.39 5.47 4.50
C GLY A 473 -20.91 6.71 3.75
N VAL A 474 -19.59 6.94 3.74
CA VAL A 474 -18.97 8.15 3.18
C VAL A 474 -17.72 7.84 2.36
N SER A 475 -17.36 8.74 1.45
CA SER A 475 -16.11 8.70 0.68
C SER A 475 -15.43 10.06 0.63
N LEU A 476 -14.09 10.06 0.66
CA LEU A 476 -13.25 11.25 0.51
C LEU A 476 -12.75 11.43 -0.93
N THR A 477 -12.54 10.34 -1.66
CA THR A 477 -12.11 10.35 -3.07
C THR A 477 -13.02 9.45 -3.91
N GLN A 478 -13.26 9.83 -5.15
CA GLN A 478 -14.12 9.12 -6.12
C GLN A 478 -13.25 8.57 -7.26
N TRP A 479 -13.80 8.08 -8.36
CA TRP A 479 -12.99 7.58 -9.49
C TRP A 479 -12.43 8.69 -10.38
N GLN A 480 -13.23 9.72 -10.68
CA GLN A 480 -12.77 11.00 -11.23
C GLN A 480 -12.33 11.91 -10.08
#